data_AF-A0A2U1IJ75-F1
#
_entry.id   AF-A0A2U1IJ75-F1
#
_cell.length_a   1.000
_cell.length_b   1.000
_cell.length_c   1.000
_cell.angle_alpha   90.00
_cell.angle_beta   90.00
_cell.angle_gamma   90.00
#
_symmetry.space_group_name_H-M   'P 1'
#
loop_
_entity.id
_entity.type
_entity.pdbx_description
1 polymer ?
#
loop_
_entity_poly.entity_id
_entity_poly.type
_entity_poly.pdbx_seq_one_letter_code
_entity_poly.pdbx_strand_id
1 'polypeptide(L)' 'MSNKERDHQTAVTWIEGEINNMISDLGKPNASSAATSCITLAYMLRVIDDDEHRHYRARIDQIYASYNASIKQGVAA' A
#
# COMPACT_ATOMS: atom_id res chain seq x y z
N MET A 1 14.32 2.23 22.26
CA MET A 1 13.16 2.22 21.36
C MET A 1 11.91 2.45 22.19
N SER A 2 11.28 3.60 21.99
CA SER A 2 10.06 4.02 22.68
C SER A 2 8.85 3.23 22.15
N ASN A 3 7.77 3.11 22.94
CA ASN A 3 6.55 2.42 22.49
C ASN A 3 6.04 2.98 21.15
N LYS A 4 6.06 4.30 21.00
CA LYS A 4 5.65 4.99 19.77
C LYS A 4 6.48 4.62 18.53
N GLU A 5 7.79 4.42 18.71
CA GLU A 5 8.69 3.98 17.62
C GLU A 5 8.41 2.51 17.25
N ARG A 6 8.04 1.68 18.24
CA ARG A 6 7.66 0.28 18.00
C ARG A 6 6.32 0.18 17.29
N ASP A 7 5.32 0.94 17.74
CA ASP A 7 4.00 1.02 17.10
C ASP A 7 4.13 1.48 15.64
N HIS A 8 4.96 2.50 15.41
CA HIS A 8 5.30 2.97 14.08
C HIS A 8 5.93 1.87 13.21
N GLN A 9 6.99 1.23 13.71
CA GLN A 9 7.67 0.16 12.97
C GLN A 9 6.72 -1.03 12.67
N THR A 10 5.83 -1.36 13.60
CA THR A 10 4.82 -2.39 13.41
C THR A 10 3.84 -1.99 12.32
N ALA A 11 3.31 -0.76 12.33
CA ALA A 11 2.41 -0.29 11.29
C ALA A 11 3.08 -0.29 9.91
N VAL A 12 4.31 0.20 9.80
CA VAL A 12 5.10 0.18 8.54
C VAL A 12 5.26 -1.25 8.04
N THR A 13 5.63 -2.19 8.92
CA THR A 13 5.79 -3.61 8.54
C THR A 13 4.49 -4.20 8.00
N TRP A 14 3.36 -3.89 8.63
CA TRP A 14 2.05 -4.37 8.20
C TRP A 14 1.62 -3.74 6.87
N ILE A 15 1.79 -2.44 6.71
CA ILE A 15 1.49 -1.73 5.45
C ILE A 15 2.30 -2.33 4.30
N GLU A 16 3.61 -2.51 4.49
CA GLU A 16 4.46 -3.12 3.48
C GLU A 16 4.05 -4.57 3.16
N GLY A 17 3.68 -5.36 4.16
CA GLY A 17 3.17 -6.72 3.96
C GLY A 17 1.90 -6.74 3.10
N GLU A 18 0.94 -5.87 3.40
CA GLU A 18 -0.30 -5.79 2.66
C GLU A 18 -0.12 -5.24 1.25
N ILE A 19 0.82 -4.31 1.03
CA ILE A 19 1.20 -3.87 -0.32
C ILE A 19 1.83 -5.02 -1.11
N ASN A 20 2.69 -5.84 -0.50
CA ASN A 20 3.26 -7.01 -1.16
C ASN A 20 2.20 -8.06 -1.50
N ASN A 21 1.26 -8.33 -0.59
CA ASN A 21 0.12 -9.20 -0.84
C ASN A 21 -0.73 -8.67 -2.00
N MET A 22 -1.03 -7.37 -2.01
CA MET A 22 -1.72 -6.71 -3.12
C MET A 22 -0.99 -6.90 -4.45
N ILE A 23 0.35 -6.78 -4.46
CA ILE A 23 1.17 -6.99 -5.68
C ILE A 23 1.00 -8.41 -6.21
N SER A 24 1.02 -9.43 -5.34
CA SER A 24 0.80 -10.83 -5.73
C SER A 24 -0.61 -11.10 -6.27
N ASP A 25 -1.61 -10.36 -5.75
CA ASP A 25 -3.02 -10.47 -6.14
C ASP A 25 -3.46 -9.40 -7.18
N LEU A 26 -2.50 -8.73 -7.85
CA LEU A 26 -2.80 -7.67 -8.82
C LEU A 26 -3.76 -8.15 -9.91
N GLY A 27 -4.85 -7.40 -10.06
CA GLY A 27 -5.92 -7.69 -11.02
C GLY A 27 -7.14 -8.39 -10.41
N LYS A 28 -7.06 -8.87 -9.16
CA LYS A 28 -8.24 -9.38 -8.45
C LYS A 28 -9.07 -8.23 -7.87
N PRO A 29 -10.41 -8.38 -7.82
CA PRO A 29 -11.25 -7.44 -7.10
C PRO A 29 -10.80 -7.39 -5.62
N ASN A 30 -10.68 -6.18 -5.08
CA ASN A 30 -10.31 -5.90 -3.69
C ASN A 30 -8.84 -6.19 -3.29
N ALA A 31 -7.93 -6.44 -4.24
CA ALA A 31 -6.51 -6.64 -3.94
C ALA A 31 -5.91 -5.49 -3.11
N SER A 32 -6.31 -4.24 -3.39
CA SER A 32 -5.85 -3.05 -2.67
C SER A 32 -6.65 -2.70 -1.43
N SER A 33 -7.78 -3.38 -1.17
CA SER A 33 -8.68 -3.00 -0.08
C SER A 33 -8.02 -3.19 1.28
N ALA A 34 -7.28 -4.28 1.46
CA ALA A 34 -6.60 -4.58 2.71
C ALA A 34 -5.43 -3.59 2.96
N ALA A 35 -4.58 -3.35 1.95
CA ALA A 35 -3.51 -2.35 2.01
C ALA A 35 -4.05 -0.94 2.29
N THR A 36 -5.09 -0.50 1.56
CA THR A 36 -5.71 0.83 1.76
C THR A 36 -6.32 0.97 3.14
N SER A 37 -6.97 -0.07 3.66
CA SER A 37 -7.54 -0.08 5.01
C SER A 37 -6.46 0.01 6.08
N CYS A 38 -5.36 -0.74 5.91
CA CYS A 38 -4.22 -0.71 6.83
C CYS A 38 -3.58 0.68 6.89
N ILE A 39 -3.32 1.30 5.72
CA ILE A 39 -2.77 2.66 5.63
C ILE A 39 -3.71 3.68 6.29
N THR A 40 -5.01 3.60 6.01
CA THR A 40 -6.00 4.52 6.58
C THR A 40 -6.06 4.40 8.10
N LEU A 41 -6.05 3.17 8.62
CA LEU A 41 -6.06 2.92 10.06
C LEU A 41 -4.80 3.47 10.73
N ALA A 42 -3.62 3.22 10.16
CA ALA A 42 -2.35 3.73 10.69
C ALA A 42 -2.34 5.28 10.75
N TYR A 43 -2.89 5.94 9.74
CA TYR A 43 -3.02 7.40 9.72
C TYR A 43 -4.02 7.92 10.77
N MET A 44 -5.19 7.29 10.88
CA MET A 44 -6.20 7.64 11.89
C MET A 44 -5.67 7.50 13.32
N LEU A 45 -4.87 6.47 13.57
CA LEU A 45 -4.22 6.23 14.87
C LEU A 45 -2.99 7.12 15.10
N ARG A 46 -2.65 8.02 14.16
CA ARG A 46 -1.48 8.91 14.22
C ARG A 46 -0.16 8.14 14.39
N VAL A 47 -0.12 6.92 13.88
CA VAL A 47 1.08 6.07 13.88
C VAL A 47 1.98 6.42 12.71
N ILE A 48 1.40 6.89 11.61
CA ILE A 48 2.11 7.50 10.47
C ILE A 48 1.67 8.96 10.29
N ASP A 49 2.55 9.77 9.70
CA ASP A 49 2.26 11.18 9.37
C ASP A 49 1.51 11.32 8.02
N ASP A 50 1.06 12.55 7.71
CA ASP A 50 0.47 12.92 6.42
C ASP A 50 1.41 12.64 5.23
N ASP A 51 2.72 12.89 5.39
CA ASP A 51 3.68 12.65 4.32
C ASP A 51 3.76 11.15 3.97
N GLU A 52 3.83 10.30 4.98
CA GLU A 52 3.84 8.84 4.83
C GLU A 52 2.51 8.31 4.28
N HIS A 53 1.39 8.86 4.74
CA HIS A 53 0.08 8.51 4.21
C HIS A 53 -0.02 8.84 2.72
N ARG A 54 0.45 10.01 2.29
CA ARG A 54 0.51 10.37 0.86
C ARG A 54 1.48 9.48 0.09
N HIS A 55 2.64 9.19 0.67
CA HIS A 55 3.63 8.29 0.07
C HIS A 55 3.03 6.91 -0.23
N TYR A 56 2.37 6.28 0.73
CA TYR A 56 1.76 4.96 0.52
C TYR A 56 0.61 4.99 -0.49
N ARG A 57 -0.22 6.04 -0.49
CA ARG A 57 -1.28 6.18 -1.50
C ARG A 57 -0.71 6.35 -2.91
N ALA A 58 0.32 7.18 -3.06
CA ALA A 58 1.00 7.36 -4.35
C ALA A 58 1.64 6.05 -4.83
N ARG A 59 2.22 5.26 -3.91
CA ARG A 59 2.79 3.95 -4.24
C ARG A 59 1.73 2.96 -4.75
N ILE A 60 0.57 2.89 -4.10
CA ILE A 60 -0.54 2.04 -4.59
C ILE A 60 -0.97 2.48 -6.01
N ASP A 61 -1.12 3.78 -6.23
CA ASP A 61 -1.48 4.33 -7.54
C ASP A 61 -0.45 3.96 -8.62
N GLN A 62 0.85 4.14 -8.33
CA GLN A 62 1.95 3.77 -9.23
C GLN A 62 1.96 2.27 -9.57
N ILE A 63 1.66 1.40 -8.60
CA ILE A 63 1.57 -0.04 -8.84
C ILE A 63 0.46 -0.34 -9.85
N TYR A 64 -0.73 0.24 -9.68
CA TYR A 64 -1.82 0.07 -10.64
C TYR A 64 -1.55 0.70 -12.00
N ALA A 65 -0.93 1.88 -12.04
CA ALA A 65 -0.53 2.52 -13.29
C ALA A 65 0.43 1.62 -14.09
N SER A 66 1.42 1.05 -13.39
CA SER A 66 2.40 0.13 -13.98
C SER A 66 1.74 -1.16 -14.45
N TYR A 67 0.88 -1.77 -13.65
CA TYR A 67 0.13 -2.97 -14.02
C TYR A 67 -0.75 -2.74 -15.26
N ASN A 68 -1.51 -1.64 -15.28
CA ASN A 68 -2.37 -1.30 -16.41
C ASN A 68 -1.56 -1.00 -17.68
N ALA A 69 -0.39 -0.38 -17.56
CA ALA A 69 0.53 -0.17 -18.68
C ALA A 69 1.06 -1.50 -19.23
N SER A 70 1.44 -2.44 -18.37
CA SER A 70 1.88 -3.79 -18.77
C SER A 70 0.77 -4.57 -19.48
N ILE A 71 -0.48 -4.50 -18.98
CA ILE A 71 -1.64 -5.13 -19.65
C ILE A 71 -1.84 -4.51 -21.04
N LYS A 72 -1.76 -3.17 -21.17
CA LYS A 72 -1.90 -2.48 -22.46
C LYS A 72 -0.82 -2.85 -23.47
N GLN A 73 0.40 -3.14 -23.02
CA GLN A 73 1.47 -3.61 -23.91
C GLN A 73 1.29 -5.08 -24.32
N GLY A 74 0.72 -5.92 -23.45
CA GLY A 74 0.44 -7.33 -23.76
C GLY A 74 -0.73 -7.56 -24.73
N VAL A 75 -1.68 -6.63 -24.84
CA VAL A 75 -2.79 -6.70 -25.81
C VAL A 75 -2.43 -6.19 -27.21
N ALA A 76 -1.22 -5.65 -27.39
CA ALA A 76 -0.72 -5.15 -28.66
C ALA A 76 0.26 -6.12 -29.38
N ALA A 77 0.37 -7.37 -28.89
CA ALA A 77 1.23 -8.42 -29.43
C ALA A 77 0.42 -9.48 -30.21
#